data_AF-A0A7C4UNJ8-F1
#
_entry.id   AF-A0A7C4UNJ8-F1
#
_cell.length_a   1.000
_cell.length_b   1.000
_cell.length_c   1.000
_cell.angle_alpha   90.00
_cell.angle_beta   90.00
_cell.angle_gamma   90.00
#
_symmetry.space_group_name_H-M   'P 1'
#
loop_
_entity.id
_entity.type
_entity.pdbx_description
1 polymer ?
#
loop_
_entity_poly.entity_id
_entity_poly.type
_entity_poly.pdbx_seq_one_letter_code
_entity_poly.pdbx_strand_id
1 'polypeptide(L)' 'MSKNTLLKIENPLLGVLFLNQALTGFFHNSLSHKSFELLHEGGAIALLTLTLAHIYLNWGWVKSNFLSRS' A
#
# COMPACT_ATOMS: atom_id res chain seq x y z
N MET A 1 -17.36 -3.53 -10.22
CA MET A 1 -16.35 -2.74 -10.96
C MET A 1 -15.41 -3.69 -11.69
N SER A 2 -14.83 -3.28 -12.83
CA SER A 2 -13.81 -4.11 -13.48
C SER A 2 -12.55 -4.18 -12.61
N LYS A 3 -11.81 -5.29 -12.70
CA LYS A 3 -10.51 -5.44 -12.05
C LYS A 3 -9.56 -4.28 -12.34
N ASN A 4 -9.53 -3.81 -13.60
CA ASN A 4 -8.70 -2.68 -14.00
C ASN A 4 -9.13 -1.37 -13.30
N THR A 5 -10.44 -1.18 -13.11
CA THR A 5 -10.95 -0.03 -12.35
C THR A 5 -10.53 -0.09 -10.88
N LEU A 6 -10.56 -1.27 -10.25
CA LEU A 6 -10.10 -1.45 -8.87
C LEU A 6 -8.61 -1.11 -8.74
N LEU A 7 -7.77 -1.61 -9.64
CA LEU A 7 -6.33 -1.30 -9.66
C LEU A 7 -6.04 0.19 -9.86
N LYS A 8 -6.83 0.89 -10.69
CA LYS A 8 -6.69 2.34 -10.89
C LYS A 8 -6.99 3.16 -9.63
N ILE A 9 -7.74 2.62 -8.68
CA ILE A 9 -8.05 3.26 -7.40
C ILE A 9 -7.02 2.83 -6.35
N GLU A 10 -6.73 1.53 -6.28
CA GLU A 10 -5.80 0.95 -5.32
C GLU A 10 -4.37 1.51 -5.47
N ASN A 11 -3.87 1.66 -6.69
CA ASN A 11 -2.50 2.11 -6.93
C ASN A 11 -2.21 3.52 -6.37
N PRO A 12 -3.06 4.55 -6.61
CA PRO A 12 -2.92 5.83 -5.94
C PRO A 12 -3.00 5.75 -4.42
N LEU A 13 -3.91 4.93 -3.85
CA LEU A 13 -4.04 4.77 -2.40
C LEU A 13 -2.77 4.17 -1.78
N LEU A 14 -2.20 3.14 -2.41
CA LEU A 14 -0.91 2.59 -2.03
C LEU A 14 0.20 3.64 -2.07
N GLY A 15 0.25 4.44 -3.14
CA GLY A 15 1.23 5.51 -3.28
C GLY A 15 1.12 6.56 -2.17
N VAL A 16 -0.10 7.01 -1.86
CA VAL A 16 -0.35 7.97 -0.78
C VAL A 16 0.05 7.39 0.58
N LEU A 17 -0.34 6.16 0.89
CA LEU A 17 0.01 5.53 2.16
C LEU A 17 1.51 5.28 2.29
N PHE A 18 2.18 4.88 1.22
CA PHE A 18 3.64 4.73 1.19
C PHE A 18 4.34 6.06 1.51
N LEU A 19 3.91 7.15 0.86
CA LEU A 19 4.45 8.48 1.15
C LEU A 19 4.16 8.91 2.59
N ASN A 20 2.96 8.66 3.10
CA ASN A 20 2.63 8.91 4.49
C ASN A 20 3.57 8.15 5.44
N GLN A 21 3.84 6.85 5.20
CA GLN A 21 4.76 6.06 6.03
C GLN A 21 6.18 6.64 6.00
N ALA A 22 6.69 6.98 4.80
CA ALA A 22 8.01 7.55 4.64
C ALA A 22 8.15 8.90 5.37
N LEU A 23 7.20 9.80 5.18
CA LEU A 23 7.21 11.12 5.81
C LEU A 23 7.05 11.02 7.33
N THR A 24 6.10 10.23 7.82
CA THR A 24 5.85 10.10 9.27
C THR A 24 6.99 9.40 9.99
N GLY A 25 7.65 8.41 9.37
CA GLY A 25 8.87 7.80 9.89
C GLY A 25 10.04 8.79 9.93
N PHE A 26 10.25 9.56 8.86
CA PHE A 26 11.31 10.55 8.78
C PHE A 26 11.13 11.70 9.79
N PHE A 27 9.90 12.18 9.95
CA PHE A 27 9.55 13.28 10.84
C PHE A 27 9.01 12.82 12.21
N HIS A 28 9.31 11.61 12.67
CA HIS A 28 8.70 11.06 13.89
C HIS A 28 8.90 11.97 15.13
N ASN A 29 10.09 12.58 15.27
CA ASN A 29 10.41 13.49 16.36
C ASN A 29 9.65 14.82 16.30
N SER A 30 9.11 15.18 15.15
CA SER A 30 8.34 16.41 14.93
C SER A 30 6.83 16.20 15.07
N LEU A 31 6.38 14.95 15.24
CA LEU A 31 4.97 14.61 15.37
C LEU A 31 4.60 14.40 16.84
N SER A 32 3.37 14.79 17.20
CA SER A 32 2.81 14.36 18.47
C SER A 32 2.67 12.83 18.48
N HIS A 33 2.76 12.21 19.66
CA HIS A 33 2.59 10.76 19.79
C HIS A 33 1.28 10.27 19.15
N LYS A 34 0.17 10.96 19.42
CA LYS A 34 -1.14 10.65 18.83
C LYS A 34 -1.15 10.76 17.30
N SER A 35 -0.48 11.78 16.74
CA SER A 35 -0.38 11.94 15.29
C SER A 35 0.46 10.82 14.67
N PHE A 36 1.57 10.45 15.30
CA PHE A 36 2.43 9.37 14.84
C PHE A 36 1.70 8.02 14.90
N GLU A 37 1.06 7.69 16.02
CA GLU A 37 0.29 6.46 16.19
C GLU A 37 -0.80 6.32 15.12
N LEU A 38 -1.60 7.38 14.90
CA LEU A 38 -2.66 7.34 13.91
C LEU A 38 -2.13 7.23 12.47
N LEU A 39 -1.16 8.07 12.10
CA LEU A 39 -0.70 8.17 10.72
C LEU A 39 0.27 7.06 10.36
N HIS A 40 1.25 6.78 11.22
CA HIS A 40 2.27 5.76 10.97
C HIS A 40 1.72 4.37 11.27
N GLU A 41 1.34 4.08 12.51
CA GLU A 41 0.89 2.72 12.90
C GLU A 41 -0.45 2.36 12.25
N GLY A 42 -1.44 3.25 12.35
CA GLY A 42 -2.73 3.06 11.67
C GLY A 42 -2.59 3.00 10.14
N GLY A 43 -1.75 3.86 9.57
CA GLY A 43 -1.46 3.84 8.14
C GLY A 43 -0.71 2.57 7.69
N ALA A 44 0.10 1.96 8.55
CA ALA A 44 0.83 0.72 8.22
C ALA A 44 -0.13 -0.46 8.08
N ILE A 45 -1.15 -0.54 8.95
CA ILE A 45 -2.23 -1.55 8.84
C ILE A 45 -3.00 -1.38 7.52
N ALA A 46 -3.36 -0.14 7.18
CA ALA A 46 -4.04 0.16 5.91
C ALA A 46 -3.16 -0.20 4.69
N LEU A 47 -1.88 0.15 4.74
CA LEU A 47 -0.91 -0.13 3.67
C LEU A 47 -0.72 -1.63 3.47
N LEU A 48 -0.59 -2.40 4.56
CA LEU A 48 -0.48 -3.86 4.50
C LEU A 48 -1.73 -4.47 3.85
N THR A 49 -2.92 -4.03 4.27
CA THR A 49 -4.19 -4.52 3.73
C THR A 49 -4.31 -4.26 2.23
N LEU A 50 -4.02 -3.04 1.79
CA LEU A 50 -4.03 -2.70 0.36
C LEU A 50 -2.91 -3.41 -0.42
N THR A 51 -1.77 -3.68 0.19
CA THR A 51 -0.68 -4.43 -0.46
C THR A 51 -1.11 -5.88 -0.73
N LEU A 52 -1.78 -6.52 0.23
CA LEU A 52 -2.32 -7.87 0.04
C LEU A 52 -3.41 -7.90 -1.05
N ALA A 53 -4.31 -6.92 -1.04
CA ALA A 53 -5.32 -6.76 -2.08
C ALA A 53 -4.67 -6.56 -3.46
N HIS A 54 -3.59 -5.77 -3.53
CA HIS A 54 -2.86 -5.50 -4.75
C HIS A 54 -2.18 -6.73 -5.33
N ILE A 55 -1.55 -7.55 -4.49
CA ILE A 55 -0.97 -8.83 -4.90
C ILE A 55 -2.07 -9.76 -5.42
N TYR A 56 -3.19 -9.86 -4.70
CA TYR A 56 -4.32 -10.70 -5.12
C TYR A 56 -4.87 -10.27 -6.47
N LEU A 57 -5.12 -8.96 -6.65
CA LEU A 57 -5.57 -8.42 -7.92
C LEU A 57 -4.52 -8.63 -9.01
N ASN A 58 -3.23 -8.45 -8.76
CA ASN A 58 -2.18 -8.65 -9.76
C ASN A 58 -1.71 -10.10 -9.92
N TRP A 59 -2.28 -11.07 -9.20
CA TRP A 59 -1.76 -12.45 -9.17
C TRP A 59 -1.67 -13.11 -10.55
N GLY A 60 -2.59 -12.79 -11.47
CA GLY A 60 -2.53 -13.27 -12.85
C GLY A 60 -1.27 -12.80 -13.60
N TRP A 61 -0.91 -11.52 -13.44
CA TRP A 61 0.30 -10.94 -14.03
C TRP A 61 1.56 -11.47 -13.34
N VAL A 62 1.54 -11.63 -12.01
CA VAL A 62 2.66 -12.23 -11.26
C VAL A 62 2.94 -13.64 -11.79
N LYS A 63 1.90 -14.46 -11.93
CA LYS A 63 2.04 -15.81 -12.48
C LYS A 63 2.64 -15.80 -13.88
N SER A 64 2.17 -14.94 -14.79
CA SER A 64 2.64 -14.92 -16.17
C SER A 64 4.06 -14.37 -16.37
N ASN A 65 4.61 -13.63 -15.41
CA ASN A 65 5.94 -13.05 -15.53
C ASN A 65 6.98 -13.79 -14.71
N PHE A 66 6.59 -14.35 -13.56
CA PHE A 66 7.52 -14.94 -12.61
C PHE A 66 7.35 -16.45 -12.43
N LEU A 67 6.17 -17.03 -12.75
CA LEU A 67 5.86 -18.44 -12.44
C LEU A 67 5.53 -19.29 -13.67
N SER A 68 5.25 -18.68 -14.83
CA SER A 68 5.14 -19.43 -16.09
C SER A 68 6.53 -19.87 -16.52
N ARG A 69 6.77 -21.17 -16.54
CA ARG A 69 7.97 -21.77 -17.14
C ARG A 69 7.90 -21.61 -18.65
N SER A 70 9.06 -21.33 -19.26
CA SER A 70 9.32 -21.47 -20.69
C SER A 70 9.00 -22.89 -21.16
#